data_AF-A0A7S1B444-F1
#
_entry.id   AF-A0A7S1B444-F1
#
_cell.length_a   1.000
_cell.length_b   1.000
_cell.length_c   1.000
_cell.angle_alpha   90.00
_cell.angle_beta   90.00
_cell.angle_gamma   90.00
#
_symmetry.space_group_name_H-M   'P 1'
#
loop_
_entity.id
_entity.type
_entity.pdbx_description
1 polymer ?
#
loop_
_entity_poly.entity_id
_entity_poly.type
_entity_poly.pdbx_seq_one_letter_code
_entity_poly.pdbx_strand_id
1 'polypeptide(L)'
;MKWTFFFQNKFYGNYTSYLTSISDNPVKKLMSYIWKNKHHLDKDKLYQSTEVQACLNSFSNDCKNMILDQVNKMLESAKSLDNHEYLVSKNKIQYKYLDGLFPWYYDYYTSYAYMEEFENGKISESSMLSELSVTIRYFNISYAEIPTTFDVVLGVTGTLKGINNQEKQILKDCYDIKNMTYMPSVYGSNKLQFSCDSPKDVILCDSKSDHFLEICNEIDYRIKPSIHGGKERAVMVFFESSEILLEFSESEYVRNLKRTIKIITEMVHPEEKEGAFLQATRSGSVTLMIREYGRGTDFKCYDSQMLECGGIHVIQSFFSAEISEEIQLKGRAARQGKSGSYSMVLNVESLKCLLEIEDDDISCMKNTSRLWSILDKKRSDIYRGKISDREKKVKEAEEKHYESFFFKEALLKNDRKKILEYLFKYNMSSYDKTTSYYAVRSAKKVFLKKRIQKLEEHAQQDRKKREHAQITKANGFLFLKNNMDSDNHYDLLGVDKNASKKEIHKAYLKLSRLYHPDKCKMEHAGEIFKKLNEAKSILCCQVKRAIYDNKLSNNSI
;
A
#
# COMPACT_ATOMS: atom_id res chain seq x y z
N MET A 1 -2.57 -1.28 6.66
CA MET A 1 -2.73 -0.76 5.28
C MET A 1 -2.44 0.74 5.30
N LYS A 2 -1.75 1.32 4.30
CA LYS A 2 -1.62 2.79 4.19
C LYS A 2 -2.94 3.33 3.61
N TRP A 3 -3.66 4.19 4.33
CA TRP A 3 -4.99 4.64 3.92
C TRP A 3 -5.02 5.42 2.60
N THR A 4 -3.98 6.17 2.30
CA THR A 4 -3.87 6.87 1.01
C THR A 4 -3.66 5.93 -0.18
N PHE A 5 -3.23 4.70 0.07
CA PHE A 5 -3.20 3.66 -0.95
C PHE A 5 -4.54 2.95 -1.08
N PHE A 6 -5.26 2.80 0.03
CA PHE A 6 -6.57 2.19 0.07
C PHE A 6 -7.57 2.91 -0.82
N PHE A 7 -7.64 4.25 -0.72
CA PHE A 7 -8.50 5.08 -1.58
C PHE A 7 -7.95 5.32 -2.98
N GLN A 8 -7.17 4.40 -3.54
CA GLN A 8 -6.81 4.46 -4.97
C GLN A 8 -7.80 3.68 -5.81
N ASN A 9 -8.00 4.10 -7.06
CA ASN A 9 -8.91 3.46 -8.00
C ASN A 9 -8.63 1.96 -8.17
N LYS A 10 -7.39 1.51 -7.93
CA LYS A 10 -6.98 0.11 -7.99
C LYS A 10 -7.48 -0.73 -6.80
N PHE A 11 -7.83 -0.13 -5.67
CA PHE A 11 -8.22 -0.83 -4.44
C PHE A 11 -9.67 -0.54 -4.04
N TYR A 12 -9.97 0.69 -3.61
CA TYR A 12 -11.31 1.03 -3.15
C TYR A 12 -12.26 1.20 -4.34
N GLY A 13 -13.16 0.22 -4.47
CA GLY A 13 -14.03 0.02 -5.63
C GLY A 13 -13.72 -1.25 -6.43
N ASN A 14 -12.64 -1.96 -6.11
CA ASN A 14 -12.24 -3.19 -6.80
C ASN A 14 -12.34 -4.42 -5.89
N TYR A 15 -12.26 -5.58 -6.54
CA TYR A 15 -12.24 -6.89 -5.91
C TYR A 15 -11.19 -7.78 -6.58
N THR A 16 -10.76 -8.82 -5.88
CA THR A 16 -9.95 -9.90 -6.45
C THR A 16 -10.83 -11.12 -6.73
N SER A 17 -10.58 -11.82 -7.83
CA SER A 17 -11.30 -13.04 -8.21
C SER A 17 -10.40 -14.24 -8.02
N TYR A 18 -10.89 -15.26 -7.32
CA TYR A 18 -10.22 -16.54 -7.15
C TYR A 18 -10.69 -17.51 -8.22
N LEU A 19 -9.70 -18.15 -8.85
CA LEU A 19 -9.85 -19.11 -9.91
C LEU A 19 -9.44 -20.49 -9.39
N THR A 20 -10.16 -21.52 -9.81
CA THR A 20 -9.72 -22.90 -9.71
C THR A 20 -9.47 -23.44 -11.11
N SER A 21 -8.52 -24.36 -11.22
CA SER A 21 -8.08 -24.92 -12.49
C SER A 21 -8.40 -26.40 -12.58
N ILE A 22 -8.90 -26.84 -13.74
CA ILE A 22 -9.17 -28.25 -14.04
C ILE A 22 -8.26 -28.64 -15.22
N SER A 23 -7.34 -29.55 -14.98
CA SER A 23 -6.22 -29.87 -15.89
C SER A 23 -6.20 -31.35 -16.29
N ASP A 24 -7.33 -31.84 -16.80
CA ASP A 24 -7.44 -33.21 -17.29
C ASP A 24 -6.84 -33.38 -18.69
N ASN A 25 -6.49 -34.61 -19.06
CA ASN A 25 -5.92 -34.92 -20.37
C ASN A 25 -6.77 -34.41 -21.57
N PRO A 26 -8.12 -34.52 -21.56
CA PRO A 26 -8.95 -33.96 -22.61
C PRO A 26 -8.85 -32.43 -22.73
N VAL A 27 -8.73 -31.73 -21.60
CA VAL A 27 -8.54 -30.27 -21.58
C VAL A 27 -7.21 -29.88 -22.22
N LYS A 28 -6.11 -30.56 -21.85
CA LYS A 28 -4.78 -30.30 -22.42
C LYS A 28 -4.78 -30.50 -23.93
N LYS A 29 -5.35 -31.62 -24.40
CA LYS A 29 -5.49 -31.92 -25.83
C LYS A 29 -6.28 -30.84 -26.57
N LEU A 30 -7.39 -30.38 -25.99
CA LEU A 30 -8.21 -29.32 -26.56
C LEU A 30 -7.42 -28.01 -26.69
N MET A 31 -6.73 -27.57 -25.64
CA MET A 31 -5.95 -26.34 -25.68
C MET A 31 -4.82 -26.42 -26.71
N SER A 32 -4.13 -27.56 -26.80
CA SER A 32 -3.11 -27.81 -27.83
C SER A 32 -3.69 -27.81 -29.25
N TYR A 33 -4.88 -28.36 -29.44
CA TYR A 33 -5.59 -28.34 -30.72
C TYR A 33 -5.95 -26.91 -31.15
N ILE A 34 -6.47 -26.09 -30.21
CA ILE A 34 -6.79 -24.69 -30.46
C ILE A 34 -5.54 -23.91 -30.84
N TRP A 35 -4.44 -24.06 -30.09
CA TRP A 35 -3.19 -23.36 -30.35
C TRP A 35 -2.64 -23.63 -31.77
N LYS A 36 -2.55 -24.91 -32.15
CA LYS A 36 -2.04 -25.33 -33.46
C LYS A 36 -2.87 -24.83 -34.64
N ASN A 37 -4.17 -24.63 -34.44
CA ASN A 37 -5.12 -24.29 -35.50
C ASN A 37 -5.70 -22.88 -35.34
N LYS A 38 -5.12 -22.03 -34.49
CA LYS A 38 -5.67 -20.73 -34.06
C LYS A 38 -6.04 -19.79 -35.22
N HIS A 39 -5.29 -19.82 -36.33
CA HIS A 39 -5.53 -18.98 -37.51
C HIS A 39 -6.62 -19.51 -38.45
N HIS A 40 -6.98 -20.80 -38.38
CA HIS A 40 -7.90 -21.46 -39.31
C HIS A 40 -9.22 -21.92 -38.65
N LEU A 41 -9.29 -21.92 -37.32
CA LEU A 41 -10.48 -22.27 -36.55
C LEU A 41 -11.49 -21.12 -36.48
N ASP A 42 -12.73 -21.42 -36.84
CA ASP A 42 -13.91 -20.63 -36.49
C ASP A 42 -14.69 -21.32 -35.34
N LYS A 43 -15.69 -20.62 -34.77
CA LYS A 43 -16.45 -21.13 -33.62
C LYS A 43 -17.22 -22.41 -33.97
N ASP A 44 -17.83 -22.46 -35.15
CA ASP A 44 -18.68 -23.58 -35.57
C ASP A 44 -17.87 -24.86 -35.79
N LYS A 45 -16.73 -24.77 -36.47
CA LYS A 45 -15.80 -25.90 -36.65
C LYS A 45 -15.19 -26.36 -35.35
N LEU A 46 -14.86 -25.43 -34.44
CA LEU A 46 -14.31 -25.77 -33.14
C LEU A 46 -15.30 -26.60 -32.31
N TYR A 47 -16.58 -26.22 -32.28
CA TYR A 47 -17.60 -26.96 -31.53
C TYR A 47 -17.87 -28.38 -32.08
N GLN A 48 -17.66 -28.60 -33.37
CA GLN A 48 -17.80 -29.91 -34.01
C GLN A 48 -16.55 -30.80 -33.85
N SER A 49 -15.44 -30.25 -33.35
CA SER A 49 -14.19 -30.99 -33.18
C SER A 49 -14.31 -32.14 -32.17
N THR A 50 -13.56 -33.22 -32.41
CA THR A 50 -13.52 -34.39 -31.53
C THR A 50 -12.97 -34.03 -30.14
N GLU A 51 -12.09 -33.04 -30.08
CA GLU A 51 -11.40 -32.55 -28.90
C GLU A 51 -12.37 -31.79 -27.97
N VAL A 52 -13.25 -30.95 -28.52
CA VAL A 52 -14.30 -30.29 -27.74
C VAL A 52 -15.28 -31.32 -27.19
N GLN A 53 -15.72 -32.27 -28.01
CA GLN A 53 -16.64 -33.31 -27.54
C GLN A 53 -16.01 -34.19 -26.44
N ALA A 54 -14.74 -34.57 -26.58
CA ALA A 54 -14.00 -35.31 -25.55
C ALA A 54 -13.86 -34.50 -24.25
N CYS A 55 -13.60 -33.20 -24.37
CA CYS A 55 -13.55 -32.29 -23.22
C CYS A 55 -14.93 -32.21 -22.53
N LEU A 56 -16.01 -31.95 -23.28
CA LEU A 56 -17.37 -31.85 -22.74
C LEU A 56 -17.85 -33.14 -22.07
N ASN A 57 -17.43 -34.31 -22.56
CA ASN A 57 -17.76 -35.60 -21.95
C ASN A 57 -17.08 -35.82 -20.59
N SER A 58 -16.05 -35.04 -20.26
CA SER A 58 -15.40 -35.08 -18.94
C SER A 58 -16.17 -34.30 -17.88
N PHE A 59 -17.17 -33.50 -18.28
CA PHE A 59 -17.97 -32.67 -17.38
C PHE A 59 -19.44 -33.12 -17.33
N SER A 60 -20.09 -32.86 -16.20
CA SER A 60 -21.54 -33.09 -16.07
C SER A 60 -22.33 -32.24 -17.07
N ASN A 61 -23.47 -32.76 -17.54
CA ASN A 61 -24.33 -32.08 -18.52
C ASN A 61 -24.67 -30.64 -18.13
N ASP A 62 -24.95 -30.39 -16.85
CA ASP A 62 -25.26 -29.05 -16.32
C ASP A 62 -24.16 -28.02 -16.63
N CYS A 63 -22.90 -28.45 -16.66
CA CYS A 63 -21.74 -27.57 -16.83
C CYS A 63 -21.32 -27.39 -18.29
N LYS A 64 -21.85 -28.17 -19.23
CA LYS A 64 -21.37 -28.18 -20.62
C LYS A 64 -21.43 -26.80 -21.29
N ASN A 65 -22.51 -26.05 -21.07
CA ASN A 65 -22.64 -24.69 -21.61
C ASN A 65 -21.60 -23.72 -21.03
N MET A 66 -21.26 -23.88 -19.74
CA MET A 66 -20.21 -23.10 -19.11
C MET A 66 -18.83 -23.44 -19.69
N ILE A 67 -18.56 -24.73 -19.94
CA ILE A 67 -17.32 -25.16 -20.57
C ILE A 67 -17.22 -24.65 -22.01
N LEU A 68 -18.31 -24.66 -22.79
CA LEU A 68 -18.33 -24.07 -24.14
C LEU A 68 -17.97 -22.58 -24.13
N ASP A 69 -18.44 -21.81 -23.14
CA ASP A 69 -18.05 -20.40 -22.98
C ASP A 69 -16.55 -20.24 -22.69
N GLN A 70 -15.96 -21.18 -21.94
CA GLN A 70 -14.51 -21.22 -21.72
C GLN A 70 -13.75 -21.57 -23.01
N VAL A 71 -14.26 -22.49 -23.83
CA VAL A 71 -13.67 -22.82 -25.13
C VAL A 71 -13.63 -21.61 -26.06
N ASN A 72 -14.66 -20.76 -26.04
CA ASN A 72 -14.63 -19.50 -26.79
C ASN A 72 -13.52 -18.57 -26.33
N LYS A 73 -13.38 -18.39 -25.02
CA LYS A 73 -12.31 -17.55 -24.43
C LYS A 73 -10.93 -18.10 -24.76
N MET A 74 -10.75 -19.41 -24.78
CA MET A 74 -9.53 -20.07 -25.24
C MET A 74 -9.20 -19.68 -26.69
N LEU A 75 -10.17 -19.80 -27.60
CA LEU A 75 -9.96 -19.43 -29.01
C LEU A 75 -9.64 -17.94 -29.19
N GLU A 76 -10.38 -17.06 -28.51
CA GLU A 76 -10.16 -15.61 -28.57
C GLU A 76 -8.78 -15.21 -28.02
N SER A 77 -8.35 -15.81 -26.91
CA SER A 77 -7.03 -15.56 -26.32
C SER A 77 -5.91 -16.09 -27.21
N ALA A 78 -6.07 -17.29 -27.80
CA ALA A 78 -5.08 -17.85 -28.72
C ALA A 78 -4.87 -16.96 -29.95
N LYS A 79 -5.96 -16.40 -30.51
CA LYS A 79 -5.91 -15.50 -31.69
C LYS A 79 -5.32 -14.12 -31.40
N SER A 80 -5.33 -13.69 -30.14
CA SER A 80 -4.92 -12.34 -29.75
C SER A 80 -3.68 -12.32 -28.85
N LEU A 81 -2.95 -13.43 -28.76
CA LEU A 81 -1.75 -13.52 -27.91
C LEU A 81 -0.67 -12.51 -28.32
N ASP A 82 -0.53 -12.23 -29.63
CA ASP A 82 0.46 -11.28 -30.16
C ASP A 82 0.30 -9.86 -29.57
N ASN A 83 -0.90 -9.53 -29.06
CA ASN A 83 -1.20 -8.25 -28.42
C ASN A 83 -1.02 -8.27 -26.89
N HIS A 84 -0.52 -9.37 -26.31
CA HIS A 84 -0.44 -9.59 -24.87
C HIS A 84 1.01 -9.63 -24.40
N GLU A 85 1.42 -8.61 -23.66
CA GLU A 85 2.80 -8.48 -23.18
C GLU A 85 3.07 -9.32 -21.93
N TYR A 86 4.18 -10.06 -21.95
CA TYR A 86 4.65 -10.87 -20.83
C TYR A 86 6.18 -11.02 -20.85
N LEU A 87 6.75 -11.51 -19.74
CA LEU A 87 8.18 -11.77 -19.61
C LEU A 87 8.44 -13.21 -19.15
N VAL A 88 9.52 -13.82 -19.64
CA VAL A 88 9.95 -15.15 -19.22
C VAL A 88 11.09 -15.02 -18.20
N SER A 89 10.92 -15.59 -17.01
CA SER A 89 11.99 -15.66 -16.02
C SER A 89 11.89 -16.93 -15.18
N LYS A 90 13.03 -17.57 -14.93
CA LYS A 90 13.13 -18.78 -14.10
C LYS A 90 12.09 -19.86 -14.47
N ASN A 91 11.95 -20.15 -15.77
CA ASN A 91 11.03 -21.15 -16.30
C ASN A 91 9.54 -20.87 -16.00
N LYS A 92 9.17 -19.60 -15.88
CA LYS A 92 7.80 -19.12 -15.65
C LYS A 92 7.49 -17.87 -16.47
N ILE A 93 6.21 -17.72 -16.81
CA ILE A 93 5.68 -16.45 -17.32
C ILE A 93 5.44 -15.53 -16.13
N GLN A 94 5.87 -14.28 -16.28
CA GLN A 94 5.71 -13.24 -15.30
C GLN A 94 5.17 -11.98 -15.96
N TYR A 95 4.39 -11.25 -15.19
CA TYR A 95 3.80 -9.98 -15.57
C TYR A 95 4.42 -8.87 -14.76
N LYS A 96 4.70 -7.80 -15.46
CA LYS A 96 5.30 -6.60 -14.90
C LYS A 96 4.21 -5.79 -14.20
N TYR A 97 4.42 -5.44 -12.94
CA TYR A 97 3.49 -4.58 -12.21
C TYR A 97 4.20 -3.69 -11.21
N LEU A 98 4.00 -2.37 -11.35
CA LEU A 98 4.81 -1.38 -10.62
C LEU A 98 6.28 -1.82 -10.72
N ASP A 99 7.00 -1.78 -9.61
CA ASP A 99 8.42 -2.04 -9.49
C ASP A 99 8.81 -3.55 -9.46
N GLY A 100 7.98 -4.48 -9.92
CA GLY A 100 8.25 -5.91 -9.76
C GLY A 100 7.69 -6.82 -10.85
N LEU A 101 8.27 -8.02 -10.92
CA LEU A 101 7.76 -9.12 -11.72
C LEU A 101 6.92 -10.05 -10.84
N PHE A 102 5.69 -10.27 -11.25
CA PHE A 102 4.74 -11.08 -10.49
C PHE A 102 4.24 -12.25 -11.35
N PRO A 103 4.09 -13.45 -10.78
CA PRO A 103 3.51 -14.60 -11.45
C PRO A 103 1.98 -14.47 -11.47
N TRP A 104 1.47 -13.40 -12.06
CA TRP A 104 0.04 -13.22 -12.25
C TRP A 104 -0.50 -14.15 -13.32
N TYR A 105 -1.80 -14.35 -13.32
CA TYR A 105 -2.47 -15.25 -14.24
C TYR A 105 -3.59 -14.49 -14.96
N TYR A 106 -3.40 -14.27 -16.25
CA TYR A 106 -4.33 -13.60 -17.17
C TYR A 106 -5.07 -14.64 -18.01
N ASP A 107 -6.01 -15.37 -17.38
CA ASP A 107 -6.84 -16.40 -18.01
C ASP A 107 -6.04 -17.26 -19.03
N TYR A 108 -6.55 -17.44 -20.25
CA TYR A 108 -5.90 -18.31 -21.25
C TYR A 108 -4.71 -17.67 -21.95
N TYR A 109 -4.53 -16.34 -21.88
CA TYR A 109 -3.33 -15.69 -22.41
C TYR A 109 -2.07 -16.22 -21.74
N THR A 110 -2.13 -16.44 -20.43
CA THR A 110 -0.98 -17.00 -19.69
C THR A 110 -0.70 -18.42 -20.16
N SER A 111 -1.72 -19.27 -20.26
CA SER A 111 -1.56 -20.64 -20.76
C SER A 111 -0.93 -20.69 -22.15
N TYR A 112 -1.35 -19.81 -23.06
CA TYR A 112 -0.80 -19.78 -24.43
C TYR A 112 0.58 -19.14 -24.51
N ALA A 113 0.92 -18.18 -23.65
CA ALA A 113 2.29 -17.68 -23.50
C ALA A 113 3.25 -18.81 -23.07
N TYR A 114 2.82 -19.69 -22.16
CA TYR A 114 3.57 -20.89 -21.80
C TYR A 114 3.79 -21.85 -22.98
N MET A 115 2.81 -21.96 -23.90
CA MET A 115 2.94 -22.77 -25.10
C MET A 115 3.91 -22.15 -26.12
N GLU A 116 3.77 -20.86 -26.40
CA GLU A 116 4.64 -20.12 -27.31
C GLU A 116 6.10 -20.17 -26.85
N GLU A 117 6.36 -19.95 -25.56
CA GLU A 117 7.72 -19.95 -25.04
C GLU A 117 8.30 -21.34 -24.84
N PHE A 118 7.46 -22.37 -24.78
CA PHE A 118 7.90 -23.76 -24.92
C PHE A 118 8.38 -24.04 -26.36
N GLU A 119 7.63 -23.58 -27.37
CA GLU A 119 8.04 -23.69 -28.79
C GLU A 119 9.34 -22.91 -29.06
N ASN A 120 9.56 -21.78 -28.39
CA ASN A 120 10.80 -21.01 -28.44
C ASN A 120 11.94 -21.58 -27.56
N GLY A 121 11.70 -22.68 -26.83
CA GLY A 121 12.71 -23.34 -25.98
C GLY A 121 13.08 -22.61 -24.69
N LYS A 122 12.32 -21.59 -24.26
CA LYS A 122 12.57 -20.84 -23.01
C LYS A 122 11.87 -21.44 -21.80
N ILE A 123 10.88 -22.31 -22.01
CA ILE A 123 10.09 -22.97 -20.97
C ILE A 123 10.15 -24.49 -21.13
N SER A 124 10.21 -25.21 -20.01
CA SER A 124 10.17 -26.68 -19.99
C SER A 124 8.77 -27.23 -20.23
N GLU A 125 8.67 -28.42 -20.81
CA GLU A 125 7.39 -29.12 -21.03
C GLU A 125 6.57 -29.26 -19.74
N SER A 126 7.22 -29.62 -18.62
CA SER A 126 6.54 -29.78 -17.33
C SER A 126 5.84 -28.50 -16.85
N SER A 127 6.50 -27.35 -17.00
CA SER A 127 5.95 -26.04 -16.65
C SER A 127 4.84 -25.60 -17.60
N MET A 128 4.93 -25.94 -18.89
CA MET A 128 3.85 -25.64 -19.83
C MET A 128 2.60 -26.46 -19.53
N LEU A 129 2.76 -27.77 -19.32
CA LEU A 129 1.64 -28.68 -19.05
C LEU A 129 0.92 -28.41 -17.73
N SER A 130 1.58 -27.79 -16.74
CA SER A 130 0.92 -27.39 -15.48
C SER A 130 -0.03 -26.21 -15.64
N GLU A 131 0.13 -25.42 -16.69
CA GLU A 131 -0.64 -24.19 -16.92
C GLU A 131 -1.79 -24.37 -17.94
N LEU A 132 -1.84 -25.54 -18.60
CA LEU A 132 -2.95 -25.93 -19.47
C LEU A 132 -4.12 -26.44 -18.63
N SER A 133 -5.10 -25.57 -18.39
CA SER A 133 -6.29 -25.89 -17.60
C SER A 133 -7.50 -25.05 -18.01
N VAL A 134 -8.71 -25.57 -17.76
CA VAL A 134 -9.92 -24.76 -17.76
C VAL A 134 -9.97 -24.01 -16.45
N THR A 135 -10.16 -22.69 -16.50
CA THR A 135 -10.29 -21.86 -15.31
C THR A 135 -11.76 -21.60 -14.97
N ILE A 136 -12.08 -21.71 -13.68
CA ILE A 136 -13.41 -21.44 -13.15
C ILE A 136 -13.27 -20.43 -12.00
N ARG A 137 -13.95 -19.28 -12.14
CA ARG A 137 -14.10 -18.29 -11.08
C ARG A 137 -15.10 -18.79 -10.06
N TYR A 138 -14.67 -18.89 -8.80
CA TYR A 138 -15.51 -19.42 -7.72
C TYR A 138 -15.64 -18.49 -6.52
N PHE A 139 -14.83 -17.44 -6.41
CA PHE A 139 -14.89 -16.53 -5.27
C PHE A 139 -14.43 -15.12 -5.65
N ASN A 140 -15.05 -14.10 -5.08
CA ASN A 140 -14.69 -12.71 -5.27
C ASN A 140 -14.55 -12.02 -3.90
N ILE A 141 -13.49 -11.23 -3.72
CA ILE A 141 -13.25 -10.50 -2.47
C ILE A 141 -13.07 -9.02 -2.77
N SER A 142 -14.04 -8.20 -2.37
CA SER A 142 -13.90 -6.74 -2.33
C SER A 142 -12.81 -6.29 -1.38
N TYR A 143 -11.89 -5.46 -1.85
CA TYR A 143 -10.87 -4.85 -0.99
C TYR A 143 -11.48 -3.91 0.05
N ALA A 144 -12.62 -3.28 -0.26
CA ALA A 144 -13.32 -2.39 0.67
C ALA A 144 -13.90 -3.14 1.87
N GLU A 145 -14.27 -4.41 1.70
CA GLU A 145 -14.84 -5.22 2.77
C GLU A 145 -13.77 -5.93 3.61
N ILE A 146 -12.54 -6.10 3.12
CA ILE A 146 -11.46 -6.77 3.88
C ILE A 146 -11.23 -6.12 5.27
N PRO A 147 -11.10 -4.78 5.40
CA PRO A 147 -10.91 -4.15 6.70
C PRO A 147 -12.06 -4.42 7.69
N THR A 148 -13.29 -4.67 7.21
CA THR A 148 -14.44 -4.93 8.08
C THR A 148 -14.36 -6.29 8.77
N THR A 149 -13.51 -7.20 8.26
CA THR A 149 -13.27 -8.52 8.86
C THR A 149 -12.42 -8.46 10.13
N PHE A 150 -11.70 -7.35 10.35
CA PHE A 150 -10.83 -7.16 11.51
C PHE A 150 -11.57 -6.50 12.67
N ASP A 151 -11.24 -6.96 13.89
CA ASP A 151 -11.82 -6.43 15.12
C ASP A 151 -11.31 -5.01 15.42
N VAL A 152 -10.06 -4.71 15.06
CA VAL A 152 -9.46 -3.38 15.25
C VAL A 152 -8.78 -2.94 13.97
N VAL A 153 -9.18 -1.77 13.48
CA VAL A 153 -8.65 -1.17 12.26
C VAL A 153 -7.84 0.07 12.63
N LEU A 154 -6.53 0.01 12.39
CA LEU A 154 -5.61 1.13 12.57
C LEU A 154 -4.94 1.47 11.23
N GLY A 155 -4.49 2.70 11.08
CA GLY A 155 -3.56 3.00 10.01
C GLY A 155 -2.75 4.25 10.21
N VAL A 156 -1.68 4.33 9.43
CA VAL A 156 -0.70 5.40 9.45
C VAL A 156 -0.53 5.90 8.03
N THR A 157 -0.50 7.21 7.86
CA THR A 157 -0.24 7.84 6.57
C THR A 157 0.53 9.14 6.78
N GLY A 158 1.50 9.42 5.91
CA GLY A 158 2.22 10.70 5.89
C GLY A 158 1.39 11.86 5.31
N THR A 159 0.25 11.55 4.70
CA THR A 159 -0.54 12.50 3.91
C THR A 159 -1.98 12.63 4.42
N LEU A 160 -2.20 12.45 5.73
CA LEU A 160 -3.52 12.57 6.36
C LEU A 160 -4.20 13.92 6.08
N LYS A 161 -3.41 14.99 5.89
CA LYS A 161 -3.89 16.32 5.50
C LYS A 161 -4.49 16.35 4.09
N GLY A 162 -3.99 15.52 3.18
CA GLY A 162 -4.44 15.43 1.79
C GLY A 162 -5.65 14.51 1.59
N ILE A 163 -6.16 13.87 2.64
CA ILE A 163 -7.39 13.09 2.59
C ILE A 163 -8.59 14.06 2.63
N ASN A 164 -9.50 13.92 1.67
CA ASN A 164 -10.65 14.81 1.56
C ASN A 164 -11.74 14.49 2.61
N ASN A 165 -12.74 15.35 2.75
CA ASN A 165 -13.78 15.18 3.78
C ASN A 165 -14.67 13.94 3.58
N GLN A 166 -14.94 13.55 2.32
CA GLN A 166 -15.75 12.37 2.03
C GLN A 166 -15.00 11.07 2.34
N GLU A 167 -13.71 10.99 2.01
CA GLU A 167 -12.84 9.88 2.40
C GLU A 167 -12.72 9.80 3.93
N LYS A 168 -12.59 10.94 4.62
CA LYS A 168 -12.64 10.97 6.10
C LYS A 168 -13.96 10.46 6.64
N GLN A 169 -15.07 10.80 5.99
CA GLN A 169 -16.39 10.31 6.34
C GLN A 169 -16.50 8.80 6.12
N ILE A 170 -15.96 8.27 5.03
CA ILE A 170 -15.88 6.82 4.79
C ILE A 170 -15.03 6.12 5.86
N LEU A 171 -13.87 6.69 6.22
CA LEU A 171 -13.02 6.17 7.32
C LEU A 171 -13.79 6.08 8.63
N LYS A 172 -14.62 7.08 8.91
CA LYS A 172 -15.45 7.14 10.11
C LYS A 172 -16.62 6.16 10.05
N ASP A 173 -17.42 6.20 8.99
CA ASP A 173 -18.71 5.51 8.90
C ASP A 173 -18.56 4.03 8.54
N CYS A 174 -17.63 3.68 7.65
CA CYS A 174 -17.43 2.30 7.20
C CYS A 174 -16.41 1.53 8.06
N TYR A 175 -15.38 2.23 8.55
CA TYR A 175 -14.25 1.60 9.23
C TYR A 175 -14.12 1.94 10.72
N ASP A 176 -15.01 2.76 11.27
CA ASP A 176 -15.04 3.18 12.69
C ASP A 176 -13.79 3.97 13.15
N ILE A 177 -13.10 4.65 12.22
CA ILE A 177 -11.91 5.45 12.53
C ILE A 177 -12.34 6.86 12.95
N LYS A 178 -12.64 7.01 14.24
CA LYS A 178 -13.16 8.26 14.83
C LYS A 178 -12.08 9.31 15.06
N ASN A 179 -10.85 8.86 15.35
CA ASN A 179 -9.76 9.72 15.79
C ASN A 179 -8.68 9.78 14.71
N MET A 180 -8.43 10.98 14.19
CA MET A 180 -7.36 11.27 13.25
C MET A 180 -6.35 12.16 13.95
N THR A 181 -5.23 11.57 14.39
CA THR A 181 -4.21 12.29 15.16
C THR A 181 -3.05 12.68 14.27
N TYR A 182 -2.61 13.94 14.38
CA TYR A 182 -1.40 14.42 13.73
C TYR A 182 -0.22 14.30 14.68
N MET A 183 0.76 13.47 14.32
CA MET A 183 2.02 13.41 15.07
C MET A 183 2.94 14.53 14.57
N PRO A 184 3.40 15.44 15.45
CA PRO A 184 4.35 16.46 15.05
C PRO A 184 5.67 15.83 14.60
N SER A 185 6.35 16.48 13.66
CA SER A 185 7.69 16.07 13.23
C SER A 185 8.69 16.24 14.39
N VAL A 186 9.47 15.20 14.67
CA VAL A 186 10.60 15.27 15.62
C VAL A 186 11.72 16.17 15.09
N TYR A 187 11.77 16.40 13.79
CA TYR A 187 12.86 17.11 13.10
C TYR A 187 12.53 18.58 12.77
N GLY A 188 11.48 19.14 13.38
CA GLY A 188 11.04 20.52 13.11
C GLY A 188 10.24 20.67 11.81
N SER A 189 10.08 21.92 11.36
CA SER A 189 9.30 22.28 10.17
C SER A 189 9.98 21.81 8.88
N ASN A 190 9.16 21.50 7.87
CA ASN A 190 9.65 21.17 6.54
C ASN A 190 10.34 22.40 5.92
N LYS A 191 11.55 22.23 5.39
CA LYS A 191 12.36 23.28 4.72
C LYS A 191 12.29 23.17 3.19
N LEU A 192 11.21 22.61 2.66
CA LEU A 192 10.96 22.53 1.23
C LEU A 192 10.80 23.93 0.63
N GLN A 193 11.58 24.23 -0.40
CA GLN A 193 11.42 25.42 -1.23
C GLN A 193 10.57 25.06 -2.45
N PHE A 194 9.37 25.64 -2.54
CA PHE A 194 8.48 25.53 -3.69
C PHE A 194 7.59 26.76 -3.78
N SER A 195 7.74 27.52 -4.85
CA SER A 195 6.98 28.73 -5.16
C SER A 195 5.84 28.35 -6.11
N CYS A 196 4.79 27.75 -5.55
CA CYS A 196 3.72 27.10 -6.32
C CYS A 196 3.07 27.97 -7.40
N ASP A 197 2.89 29.26 -7.15
CA ASP A 197 2.24 30.16 -8.10
C ASP A 197 3.24 31.11 -8.82
N SER A 198 4.52 30.74 -8.82
CA SER A 198 5.58 31.43 -9.56
C SER A 198 6.00 30.58 -10.76
N PRO A 199 6.18 31.19 -11.96
CA PRO A 199 6.66 30.49 -13.15
C PRO A 199 8.08 29.92 -12.96
N LYS A 200 8.79 30.33 -11.89
CA LYS A 200 10.10 29.77 -11.51
C LYS A 200 10.06 28.28 -11.17
N ASP A 201 8.97 27.79 -10.58
CA ASP A 201 8.89 26.41 -10.08
C ASP A 201 7.75 25.62 -10.73
N VAL A 202 6.86 26.25 -11.51
CA VAL A 202 5.81 25.56 -12.29
C VAL A 202 5.85 26.08 -13.72
N ILE A 203 6.30 25.24 -14.63
CA ILE A 203 6.55 25.57 -16.03
C ILE A 203 5.54 24.82 -16.91
N LEU A 204 4.91 25.54 -17.85
CA LEU A 204 3.96 24.99 -18.81
C LEU A 204 4.59 24.95 -20.20
N CYS A 205 4.53 23.79 -20.85
CA CYS A 205 5.09 23.55 -22.16
C CYS A 205 3.98 23.19 -23.14
N ASP A 206 3.93 23.88 -24.28
CA ASP A 206 2.87 23.73 -25.27
C ASP A 206 3.02 22.45 -26.10
N SER A 207 4.25 22.10 -26.46
CA SER A 207 4.56 20.88 -27.17
C SER A 207 5.31 19.86 -26.30
N LYS A 208 5.35 18.61 -26.76
CA LYS A 208 6.17 17.56 -26.15
C LYS A 208 7.66 17.83 -26.28
N SER A 209 8.08 18.40 -27.41
CA SER A 209 9.47 18.82 -27.63
C SER A 209 9.90 19.91 -26.65
N ASP A 210 9.06 20.93 -26.45
CA ASP A 210 9.31 21.99 -25.45
C ASP A 210 9.36 21.41 -24.04
N HIS A 211 8.47 20.45 -23.74
CA HIS A 211 8.44 19.76 -22.46
C HIS A 211 9.76 19.04 -22.16
N PHE A 212 10.30 18.28 -23.12
CA PHE A 212 11.58 17.60 -22.96
C PHE A 212 12.75 18.57 -22.87
N LEU A 213 12.77 19.61 -23.71
CA LEU A 213 13.80 20.64 -23.65
C LEU A 213 13.83 21.33 -22.28
N GLU A 214 12.66 21.66 -21.74
CA GLU A 214 12.56 22.39 -20.48
C GLU A 214 12.88 21.53 -19.26
N ILE A 215 12.61 20.22 -19.31
CA ILE A 215 13.12 19.28 -18.30
C ILE A 215 14.65 19.31 -18.28
N CYS A 216 15.32 19.30 -19.44
CA CYS A 216 16.78 19.39 -19.51
C CYS A 216 17.31 20.73 -18.97
N ASN A 217 16.68 21.86 -19.34
CA ASN A 217 17.03 23.18 -18.83
C ASN A 217 16.92 23.26 -17.31
N GLU A 218 15.84 22.72 -16.75
CA GLU A 218 15.60 22.72 -15.31
C GLU A 218 16.59 21.81 -14.57
N ILE A 219 16.97 20.66 -15.14
CA ILE A 219 18.04 19.80 -14.59
C ILE A 219 19.36 20.59 -14.49
N ASP A 220 19.79 21.23 -15.59
CA ASP A 220 21.06 21.97 -15.66
C ASP A 220 21.06 23.23 -14.78
N TYR A 221 19.89 23.84 -14.57
CA TYR A 221 19.74 24.96 -13.65
C TYR A 221 19.84 24.50 -12.19
N ARG A 222 19.16 23.41 -11.82
CA ARG A 222 18.94 23.02 -10.42
C ARG A 222 20.03 22.14 -9.82
N ILE A 223 20.85 21.51 -10.66
CA ILE A 223 22.04 20.76 -10.23
C ILE A 223 23.14 21.68 -9.66
N LYS A 224 23.16 22.95 -10.08
CA LYS A 224 24.10 23.93 -9.56
C LYS A 224 23.81 24.21 -8.08
N PRO A 225 24.84 24.43 -7.25
CA PRO A 225 24.66 24.75 -5.83
C PRO A 225 23.85 26.03 -5.66
N SER A 226 23.00 26.10 -4.63
CA SER A 226 22.30 27.33 -4.28
C SER A 226 23.24 28.41 -3.71
N ILE A 227 24.45 28.02 -3.32
CA ILE A 227 25.49 28.89 -2.77
C ILE A 227 26.69 28.88 -3.74
N HIS A 228 27.21 30.05 -4.07
CA HIS A 228 28.38 30.17 -4.96
C HIS A 228 29.59 29.43 -4.38
N GLY A 229 30.27 28.62 -5.20
CA GLY A 229 31.38 27.76 -4.74
C GLY A 229 30.95 26.53 -3.94
N GLY A 230 29.65 26.29 -3.76
CA GLY A 230 29.10 25.12 -3.09
C GLY A 230 29.18 23.84 -3.92
N LYS A 231 28.79 22.73 -3.28
CA LYS A 231 28.76 21.40 -3.89
C LYS A 231 27.51 21.21 -4.77
N GLU A 232 27.66 20.54 -5.91
CA GLU A 232 26.53 20.24 -6.80
C GLU A 232 25.41 19.49 -6.05
N ARG A 233 24.17 19.76 -6.46
CA ARG A 233 22.96 19.17 -5.90
C ARG A 233 22.64 17.85 -6.58
N ALA A 234 21.81 17.03 -5.95
CA ALA A 234 21.22 15.86 -6.59
C ALA A 234 19.87 16.25 -7.21
N VAL A 235 19.59 15.80 -8.44
CA VAL A 235 18.33 16.06 -9.15
C VAL A 235 17.62 14.74 -9.42
N MET A 236 16.37 14.64 -8.99
CA MET A 236 15.49 13.50 -9.25
C MET A 236 14.34 13.96 -10.14
N VAL A 237 14.14 13.29 -11.28
CA VAL A 237 13.07 13.61 -12.23
C VAL A 237 12.07 12.47 -12.26
N PHE A 238 10.80 12.77 -12.00
CA PHE A 238 9.73 11.79 -11.99
C PHE A 238 8.84 11.94 -13.22
N PHE A 239 8.70 10.85 -13.97
CA PHE A 239 7.84 10.71 -15.14
C PHE A 239 6.56 9.96 -14.82
N GLU A 240 5.51 10.22 -15.60
CA GLU A 240 4.21 9.58 -15.41
C GLU A 240 4.25 8.08 -15.70
N SER A 241 5.07 7.65 -16.66
CA SER A 241 5.17 6.25 -17.05
C SER A 241 6.56 5.90 -17.58
N SER A 242 6.84 4.61 -17.69
CA SER A 242 8.05 4.05 -18.28
C SER A 242 8.23 4.48 -19.74
N GLU A 243 7.14 4.55 -20.50
CA GLU A 243 7.18 4.86 -21.92
C GLU A 243 7.71 6.27 -22.14
N ILE A 244 7.13 7.25 -21.43
CA ILE A 244 7.55 8.67 -21.54
C ILE A 244 8.98 8.85 -21.03
N LEU A 245 9.36 8.15 -19.95
CA LEU A 245 10.71 8.20 -19.41
C LEU A 245 11.75 7.68 -20.42
N LEU A 246 11.48 6.55 -21.07
CA LEU A 246 12.40 5.95 -22.03
C LEU A 246 12.51 6.82 -23.27
N GLU A 247 11.38 7.32 -23.78
CA GLU A 247 11.35 8.26 -24.90
C GLU A 247 12.14 9.54 -24.61
N PHE A 248 11.99 10.11 -23.42
CA PHE A 248 12.81 11.25 -22.98
C PHE A 248 14.29 10.88 -22.97
N SER A 249 14.64 9.72 -22.40
CA SER A 249 16.04 9.28 -22.25
C SER A 249 16.76 9.04 -23.59
N GLU A 250 16.02 8.64 -24.63
CA GLU A 250 16.53 8.38 -25.97
C GLU A 250 16.54 9.63 -26.87
N SER A 251 15.87 10.70 -26.42
CA SER A 251 15.74 11.95 -27.17
C SER A 251 17.08 12.66 -27.42
N GLU A 252 17.12 13.47 -28.48
CA GLU A 252 18.30 14.28 -28.81
C GLU A 252 18.63 15.32 -27.73
N TYR A 253 17.63 15.80 -26.99
CA TYR A 253 17.81 16.77 -25.91
C TYR A 253 18.69 16.23 -24.79
N VAL A 254 18.51 14.94 -24.46
CA VAL A 254 19.30 14.27 -23.42
C VAL A 254 20.75 14.05 -23.87
N ARG A 255 21.02 13.84 -25.17
CA ARG A 255 22.40 13.72 -25.69
C ARG A 255 23.22 14.98 -25.44
N ASN A 256 22.57 16.14 -25.34
CA ASN A 256 23.22 17.42 -25.05
C ASN A 256 23.55 17.60 -23.57
N LEU A 257 22.97 16.79 -22.67
CA LEU A 257 23.34 16.78 -21.27
C LEU A 257 24.72 16.11 -21.13
N LYS A 258 25.75 16.90 -20.80
CA LYS A 258 27.12 16.42 -20.54
C LYS A 258 27.26 15.68 -19.20
N ARG A 259 26.27 14.85 -18.83
CA ARG A 259 26.16 14.23 -17.50
C ARG A 259 25.69 12.79 -17.61
N THR A 260 26.15 11.96 -16.68
CA THR A 260 25.69 10.58 -16.58
C THR A 260 24.30 10.55 -15.93
N ILE A 261 23.29 10.21 -16.73
CA ILE A 261 21.93 10.02 -16.26
C ILE A 261 21.74 8.57 -15.80
N LYS A 262 21.08 8.40 -14.67
CA LYS A 262 20.66 7.10 -14.18
C LYS A 262 19.17 6.94 -14.36
N ILE A 263 18.77 5.79 -14.85
CA ILE A 263 17.38 5.48 -15.10
C ILE A 263 16.96 4.40 -14.11
N ILE A 264 15.91 4.70 -13.34
CA ILE A 264 15.26 3.72 -12.46
C ILE A 264 13.82 3.58 -12.93
N THR A 265 13.61 2.60 -13.80
CA THR A 265 12.29 2.08 -14.10
C THR A 265 12.02 0.89 -13.20
N GLU A 266 10.81 0.39 -13.28
CA GLU A 266 10.39 -0.86 -12.69
C GLU A 266 11.16 -2.11 -13.20
N MET A 267 11.93 -1.98 -14.29
CA MET A 267 12.77 -3.06 -14.83
C MET A 267 14.03 -3.32 -14.00
N VAL A 268 14.42 -2.40 -13.11
CA VAL A 268 15.60 -2.57 -12.25
C VAL A 268 15.36 -3.68 -11.23
N HIS A 269 16.30 -4.63 -11.12
CA HIS A 269 16.18 -5.75 -10.19
C HIS A 269 16.14 -5.28 -8.72
N PRO A 270 15.33 -5.91 -7.83
CA PRO A 270 15.20 -5.48 -6.43
C PRO A 270 16.51 -5.36 -5.66
N GLU A 271 17.49 -6.22 -5.95
CA GLU A 271 18.81 -6.26 -5.30
C GLU A 271 19.67 -5.04 -5.66
N GLU A 272 19.47 -4.46 -6.84
CA GLU A 272 20.22 -3.29 -7.32
C GLU A 272 19.59 -1.96 -6.89
N LYS A 273 18.33 -1.98 -6.45
CA LYS A 273 17.56 -0.77 -6.12
C LYS A 273 18.15 0.02 -4.98
N GLU A 274 18.58 -0.65 -3.90
CA GLU A 274 19.14 0.06 -2.75
C GLU A 274 20.42 0.82 -3.15
N GLY A 275 21.27 0.18 -3.96
CA GLY A 275 22.44 0.82 -4.57
C GLY A 275 22.06 2.00 -5.46
N ALA A 276 21.06 1.83 -6.33
CA ALA A 276 20.58 2.89 -7.22
C ALA A 276 20.02 4.10 -6.44
N PHE A 277 19.23 3.88 -5.38
CA PHE A 277 18.67 4.95 -4.55
C PHE A 277 19.73 5.70 -3.75
N LEU A 278 20.74 5.00 -3.23
CA LEU A 278 21.88 5.65 -2.59
C LEU A 278 22.64 6.52 -3.58
N GLN A 279 22.84 6.03 -4.80
CA GLN A 279 23.51 6.78 -5.87
C GLN A 279 22.70 8.01 -6.33
N ALA A 280 21.37 7.92 -6.33
CA ALA A 280 20.47 9.02 -6.71
C ALA A 280 20.50 10.21 -5.74
N THR A 281 21.06 10.03 -4.54
CA THR A 281 21.19 11.09 -3.52
C THR A 281 22.58 11.71 -3.47
N ARG A 282 23.49 11.35 -4.39
CA ARG A 282 24.85 11.87 -4.41
C ARG A 282 24.92 13.22 -5.10
N SER A 283 25.82 14.09 -4.64
CA SER A 283 26.16 15.34 -5.32
C SER A 283 26.36 15.15 -6.82
N GLY A 284 25.71 15.98 -7.64
CA GLY A 284 25.83 15.97 -9.09
C GLY A 284 25.10 14.81 -9.79
N SER A 285 24.41 13.92 -9.06
CA SER A 285 23.66 12.84 -9.69
C SER A 285 22.34 13.33 -10.28
N VAL A 286 22.06 12.93 -11.52
CA VAL A 286 20.75 13.08 -12.16
C VAL A 286 20.12 11.70 -12.29
N THR A 287 18.93 11.52 -11.71
CA THR A 287 18.22 10.23 -11.76
C THR A 287 16.80 10.41 -12.27
N LEU A 288 16.46 9.71 -13.34
CA LEU A 288 15.11 9.65 -13.90
C LEU A 288 14.38 8.44 -13.32
N MET A 289 13.15 8.65 -12.89
CA MET A 289 12.32 7.62 -12.26
C MET A 289 10.87 7.73 -12.72
N ILE A 290 10.13 6.66 -12.60
CA ILE A 290 8.67 6.65 -12.77
C ILE A 290 7.94 7.06 -11.48
N ARG A 291 6.68 7.50 -11.60
CA ARG A 291 5.83 7.99 -10.49
C ARG A 291 5.74 7.05 -9.30
N GLU A 292 5.87 5.74 -9.54
CA GLU A 292 5.82 4.68 -8.55
C GLU A 292 6.91 4.85 -7.48
N TYR A 293 8.12 5.21 -7.89
CA TYR A 293 9.24 5.48 -6.98
C TYR A 293 9.06 6.75 -6.14
N GLY A 294 8.09 7.60 -6.52
CA GLY A 294 7.61 8.70 -5.70
C GLY A 294 7.06 8.22 -4.35
N ARG A 295 6.70 6.93 -4.22
CA ARG A 295 6.01 6.36 -3.05
C ARG A 295 6.79 5.21 -2.44
N GLY A 296 6.73 5.04 -1.11
CA GLY A 296 7.25 3.84 -0.43
C GLY A 296 8.78 3.69 -0.31
N THR A 297 9.56 4.25 -1.23
CA THR A 297 11.04 4.21 -1.23
C THR A 297 11.65 5.17 -0.21
N ASP A 298 12.83 4.90 0.36
CA ASP A 298 13.54 5.85 1.24
C ASP A 298 14.84 6.35 0.61
N PHE A 299 14.88 7.63 0.25
CA PHE A 299 16.07 8.28 -0.29
C PHE A 299 16.86 8.94 0.84
N LYS A 300 17.81 8.20 1.40
CA LYS A 300 18.67 8.69 2.48
C LYS A 300 19.86 9.43 1.89
N CYS A 301 19.84 10.76 1.99
CA CYS A 301 21.02 11.57 1.72
C CYS A 301 21.94 11.64 2.95
N TYR A 302 23.18 11.21 2.80
CA TYR A 302 24.23 11.27 3.84
C TYR A 302 25.23 12.42 3.64
N ASP A 303 25.12 13.17 2.54
CA ASP A 303 26.04 14.25 2.17
C ASP A 303 25.62 15.58 2.82
N SER A 304 26.23 15.93 3.96
CA SER A 304 25.88 17.14 4.72
C SER A 304 26.16 18.44 3.94
N GLN A 305 27.25 18.49 3.17
CA GLN A 305 27.62 19.67 2.38
C GLN A 305 26.60 19.96 1.28
N MET A 306 26.11 18.91 0.60
CA MET A 306 25.07 19.07 -0.43
C MET A 306 23.74 19.53 0.19
N LEU A 307 23.41 19.07 1.40
CA LEU A 307 22.21 19.52 2.13
C LEU A 307 22.28 21.00 2.51
N GLU A 308 23.45 21.52 2.84
CA GLU A 308 23.69 22.95 3.09
C GLU A 308 23.62 23.77 1.79
N CYS A 309 23.99 23.18 0.65
CA CYS A 309 23.94 23.79 -0.68
C CYS A 309 22.58 23.71 -1.39
N GLY A 310 21.48 23.55 -0.64
CA GLY A 310 20.11 23.50 -1.15
C GLY A 310 19.50 22.10 -1.25
N GLY A 311 20.26 21.06 -0.92
CA GLY A 311 19.77 19.68 -0.82
C GLY A 311 19.28 19.09 -2.14
N ILE A 312 18.45 18.04 -2.03
CA ILE A 312 17.88 17.35 -3.20
C ILE A 312 16.87 18.25 -3.89
N HIS A 313 16.94 18.29 -5.21
CA HIS A 313 15.91 18.86 -6.06
C HIS A 313 15.04 17.77 -6.70
N VAL A 314 13.72 17.95 -6.69
CA VAL A 314 12.77 17.03 -7.31
C VAL A 314 12.01 17.77 -8.42
N ILE A 315 12.08 17.24 -9.64
CA ILE A 315 11.32 17.70 -10.80
C ILE A 315 10.20 16.70 -11.05
N GLN A 316 8.95 17.16 -11.06
CA GLN A 316 7.81 16.36 -11.47
C GLN A 316 7.42 16.74 -12.91
N SER A 317 7.55 15.81 -13.86
CA SER A 317 7.32 16.09 -15.28
C SER A 317 5.86 15.98 -15.72
N PHE A 318 4.93 15.78 -14.79
CA PHE A 318 3.52 15.53 -15.06
C PHE A 318 2.67 16.11 -13.92
N PHE A 319 1.36 16.24 -14.12
CA PHE A 319 0.47 16.71 -13.06
C PHE A 319 -0.21 15.53 -12.35
N SER A 320 -0.07 15.44 -11.03
CA SER A 320 -0.66 14.34 -10.26
C SER A 320 -2.18 14.48 -10.18
N ALA A 321 -2.90 13.42 -10.56
CA ALA A 321 -4.36 13.33 -10.39
C ALA A 321 -4.79 13.38 -8.92
N GLU A 322 -3.93 12.94 -7.99
CA GLU A 322 -4.18 12.96 -6.55
C GLU A 322 -3.18 13.85 -5.82
N ILE A 323 -3.67 14.74 -4.96
CA ILE A 323 -2.82 15.60 -4.10
C ILE A 323 -1.86 14.77 -3.22
N SER A 324 -2.27 13.57 -2.82
CA SER A 324 -1.46 12.71 -1.97
C SER A 324 -0.19 12.21 -2.65
N GLU A 325 -0.18 12.11 -3.97
CA GLU A 325 0.99 11.74 -4.77
C GLU A 325 2.01 12.88 -4.80
N GLU A 326 1.53 14.09 -5.10
CA GLU A 326 2.33 15.30 -5.15
C GLU A 326 3.01 15.58 -3.79
N ILE A 327 2.28 15.40 -2.68
CA ILE A 327 2.86 15.54 -1.34
C ILE A 327 3.97 14.51 -1.10
N GLN A 328 3.85 13.28 -1.63
CA GLN A 328 4.88 12.25 -1.47
C GLN A 328 6.14 12.57 -2.29
N LEU A 329 5.96 13.08 -3.52
CA LEU A 329 7.05 13.55 -4.38
C LEU A 329 7.78 14.74 -3.77
N LYS A 330 7.05 15.74 -3.28
CA LYS A 330 7.60 16.86 -2.49
C LYS A 330 8.37 16.38 -1.26
N GLY A 331 7.88 15.34 -0.60
CA GLY A 331 8.54 14.70 0.54
C GLY A 331 9.87 14.02 0.21
N ARG A 332 10.21 13.82 -1.08
CA ARG A 332 11.51 13.27 -1.52
C ARG A 332 12.61 14.32 -1.52
N ALA A 333 12.27 15.59 -1.74
CA ALA A 333 13.23 16.69 -1.72
C ALA A 333 13.67 17.05 -0.30
N ALA A 334 12.72 17.24 0.62
CA ALA A 334 12.96 17.77 1.95
C ALA A 334 12.38 16.85 3.05
N ARG A 335 13.22 15.96 3.59
CA ARG A 335 12.84 14.96 4.60
C ARG A 335 13.63 15.15 5.90
N GLN A 336 13.02 14.86 7.05
CA GLN A 336 13.66 14.96 8.38
C GLN A 336 14.31 16.33 8.66
N GLY A 337 13.63 17.43 8.32
CA GLY A 337 14.13 18.79 8.58
C GLY A 337 15.27 19.26 7.66
N LYS A 338 15.63 18.44 6.65
CA LYS A 338 16.61 18.78 5.62
C LYS A 338 16.04 19.77 4.61
N SER A 339 16.89 20.61 4.07
CA SER A 339 16.57 21.52 2.96
C SER A 339 16.46 20.74 1.65
N GLY A 340 15.57 21.20 0.77
CA GLY A 340 15.37 20.65 -0.56
C GLY A 340 14.45 21.56 -1.35
N SER A 341 14.40 21.40 -2.67
CA SER A 341 13.47 22.18 -3.50
C SER A 341 12.74 21.31 -4.51
N TYR A 342 11.65 21.83 -5.05
CA TYR A 342 10.75 21.08 -5.91
C TYR A 342 10.27 21.98 -7.06
N SER A 343 10.10 21.41 -8.25
CA SER A 343 9.50 22.09 -9.40
C SER A 343 8.66 21.13 -10.25
N MET A 344 7.84 21.71 -11.12
CA MET A 344 6.98 21.02 -12.07
C MET A 344 7.25 21.52 -13.48
N VAL A 345 7.41 20.60 -14.41
CA VAL A 345 7.49 20.89 -15.84
C VAL A 345 6.35 20.12 -16.49
N LEU A 346 5.33 20.82 -16.97
CA LEU A 346 4.03 20.24 -17.31
C LEU A 346 3.72 20.43 -18.79
N ASN A 347 3.35 19.36 -19.46
CA ASN A 347 2.85 19.42 -20.83
C ASN A 347 1.36 19.82 -20.84
N VAL A 348 1.02 20.82 -21.65
CA VAL A 348 -0.32 21.39 -21.78
C VAL A 348 -1.34 20.35 -22.27
N GLU A 349 -0.99 19.55 -23.28
CA GLU A 349 -1.91 18.56 -23.85
C GLU A 349 -2.29 17.47 -22.83
N SER A 350 -1.30 17.03 -22.05
CA SER A 350 -1.51 16.08 -20.95
C SER A 350 -2.40 16.67 -19.85
N LEU A 351 -2.25 17.97 -19.55
CA LEU A 351 -3.10 18.68 -18.60
C LEU A 351 -4.55 18.80 -19.07
N LYS A 352 -4.78 19.11 -20.36
CA LYS A 352 -6.13 19.17 -20.93
C LYS A 352 -6.85 17.84 -20.80
N CYS A 353 -6.17 16.74 -21.13
CA CYS A 353 -6.73 15.40 -21.02
C CYS A 353 -7.06 15.03 -19.55
N LEU A 354 -6.15 15.35 -18.62
CA LEU A 354 -6.33 15.01 -17.21
C LEU A 354 -7.42 15.84 -16.52
N LEU A 355 -7.49 17.13 -16.84
CA LEU A 355 -8.32 18.10 -16.14
C LEU A 355 -9.56 18.55 -16.93
N GLU A 356 -9.80 18.00 -18.12
CA GLU A 356 -10.94 18.33 -18.98
C GLU A 356 -11.05 19.85 -19.23
N ILE A 357 -9.92 20.47 -19.62
CA ILE A 357 -9.75 21.93 -19.78
C ILE A 357 -9.58 22.30 -21.25
N GLU A 358 -10.13 23.44 -21.68
CA GLU A 358 -10.00 23.99 -23.03
C GLU A 358 -8.80 24.95 -23.19
N ASP A 359 -8.45 25.32 -24.43
CA ASP A 359 -7.30 26.19 -24.73
C ASP A 359 -7.39 27.60 -24.13
N ASP A 360 -8.60 28.17 -24.09
CA ASP A 360 -8.85 29.51 -23.55
C ASP A 360 -8.53 29.58 -22.04
N ASP A 361 -8.89 28.53 -21.31
CA ASP A 361 -8.61 28.39 -19.90
C ASP A 361 -7.09 28.39 -19.61
N ILE A 362 -6.30 27.71 -20.45
CA ILE A 362 -4.83 27.61 -20.28
C ILE A 362 -4.16 28.94 -20.59
N SER A 363 -4.62 29.63 -21.64
CA SER A 363 -4.14 30.95 -22.02
C SER A 363 -4.38 31.99 -20.91
N CYS A 364 -5.54 31.94 -20.26
CA CYS A 364 -5.81 32.74 -19.08
C CYS A 364 -4.90 32.36 -17.89
N MET A 365 -4.69 31.07 -17.66
CA MET A 365 -3.87 30.57 -16.55
C MET A 365 -2.39 30.97 -16.66
N LYS A 366 -1.80 30.95 -17.86
CA LYS A 366 -0.40 31.37 -18.10
C LYS A 366 -0.12 32.82 -17.65
N ASN A 367 -1.13 33.68 -17.75
CA ASN A 367 -1.02 35.10 -17.40
C ASN A 367 -1.35 35.39 -15.92
N THR A 368 -1.67 34.36 -15.13
CA THR A 368 -2.13 34.53 -13.74
C THR A 368 -1.03 34.14 -12.74
N SER A 369 -0.85 34.94 -11.70
CA SER A 369 0.04 34.63 -10.55
C SER A 369 -0.54 33.58 -9.58
N ARG A 370 -1.42 32.68 -10.08
CA ARG A 370 -2.15 31.67 -9.29
C ARG A 370 -2.32 30.34 -10.04
N LEU A 371 -1.41 30.05 -10.97
CA LEU A 371 -1.50 28.90 -11.86
C LEU A 371 -1.74 27.58 -11.11
N TRP A 372 -0.87 27.24 -10.16
CA TRP A 372 -0.97 25.97 -9.43
C TRP A 372 -2.25 25.91 -8.61
N SER A 373 -2.64 27.02 -7.96
CA SER A 373 -3.87 27.10 -7.18
C SER A 373 -5.13 26.83 -8.03
N ILE A 374 -5.14 27.25 -9.29
CA ILE A 374 -6.25 26.97 -10.23
C ILE A 374 -6.25 25.50 -10.64
N LEU A 375 -5.08 24.95 -10.99
CA LEU A 375 -4.95 23.54 -11.36
C LEU A 375 -5.36 22.61 -10.21
N ASP A 376 -4.94 22.92 -8.97
CA ASP A 376 -5.30 22.14 -7.78
C ASP A 376 -6.80 22.19 -7.48
N LYS A 377 -7.44 23.34 -7.69
CA LYS A 377 -8.90 23.48 -7.56
C LYS A 377 -9.63 22.61 -8.60
N LYS A 378 -9.26 22.71 -9.88
CA LYS A 378 -9.87 21.87 -10.94
C LYS A 378 -9.66 20.38 -10.68
N ARG A 379 -8.46 19.97 -10.28
CA ARG A 379 -8.18 18.59 -9.82
C ARG A 379 -9.13 18.15 -8.72
N SER A 380 -9.31 18.98 -7.70
CA SER A 380 -10.17 18.67 -6.56
C SER A 380 -11.65 18.54 -6.96
N ASP A 381 -12.11 19.32 -7.92
CA ASP A 381 -13.48 19.28 -8.43
C ASP A 381 -13.74 18.03 -9.28
N ILE A 382 -12.80 17.65 -10.16
CA ILE A 382 -12.88 16.40 -10.95
C ILE A 382 -12.81 15.17 -10.06
N TYR A 383 -11.89 15.19 -9.08
CA TYR A 383 -11.79 14.12 -8.11
C TYR A 383 -13.11 13.93 -7.36
N ARG A 384 -13.79 15.04 -7.01
CA ARG A 384 -15.12 15.02 -6.39
C ARG A 384 -16.20 14.47 -7.32
N GLY A 385 -16.17 14.83 -8.61
CA GLY A 385 -17.10 14.32 -9.62
C GLY A 385 -17.02 12.79 -9.79
N LYS A 386 -15.80 12.23 -9.73
CA LYS A 386 -15.54 10.79 -9.89
C LYS A 386 -15.98 9.94 -8.67
N ILE A 387 -16.46 10.55 -7.59
CA ILE A 387 -16.89 9.82 -6.38
C ILE A 387 -18.16 9.02 -6.63
N SER A 388 -19.11 9.52 -7.44
CA SER A 388 -20.34 8.78 -7.75
C SER A 388 -20.05 7.46 -8.45
N ASP A 389 -19.20 7.48 -9.48
CA ASP A 389 -18.75 6.27 -10.18
C ASP A 389 -18.02 5.31 -9.25
N ARG A 390 -17.25 5.87 -8.32
CA ARG A 390 -16.52 5.08 -7.34
C ARG A 390 -17.45 4.40 -6.35
N GLU A 391 -18.45 5.10 -5.85
CA GLU A 391 -19.49 4.52 -4.99
C GLU A 391 -20.22 3.39 -5.71
N LYS A 392 -20.50 3.55 -7.01
CA LYS A 392 -21.08 2.49 -7.84
C LYS A 392 -20.16 1.27 -7.90
N LYS A 393 -18.87 1.46 -8.21
CA LYS A 393 -17.86 0.38 -8.22
C LYS A 393 -17.73 -0.32 -6.87
N VAL A 394 -17.74 0.44 -5.77
CA VAL A 394 -17.71 -0.12 -4.41
C VAL A 394 -18.93 -1.00 -4.15
N LYS A 395 -20.14 -0.54 -4.52
CA LYS A 395 -21.37 -1.33 -4.40
C LYS A 395 -21.31 -2.62 -5.23
N GLU A 396 -20.86 -2.54 -6.48
CA GLU A 396 -20.71 -3.72 -7.34
C GLU A 396 -19.69 -4.72 -6.77
N ALA A 397 -18.55 -4.23 -6.28
CA ALA A 397 -17.53 -5.08 -5.64
C ALA A 397 -18.07 -5.73 -4.34
N GLU A 398 -18.84 -4.97 -3.56
CA GLU A 398 -19.51 -5.42 -2.34
C GLU A 398 -20.53 -6.53 -2.63
N GLU A 399 -21.37 -6.37 -3.66
CA GLU A 399 -22.33 -7.38 -4.10
C GLU A 399 -21.65 -8.70 -4.41
N LYS A 400 -20.59 -8.65 -5.24
CA LYS A 400 -19.78 -9.83 -5.59
C LYS A 400 -19.14 -10.49 -4.37
N HIS A 401 -18.69 -9.68 -3.41
CA HIS A 401 -18.10 -10.17 -2.17
C HIS A 401 -19.11 -11.02 -1.37
N TYR A 402 -20.30 -10.48 -1.09
CA TYR A 402 -21.28 -11.21 -0.27
C TYR A 402 -21.94 -12.38 -1.01
N GLU A 403 -22.11 -12.30 -2.34
CA GLU A 403 -22.51 -13.46 -3.14
C GLU A 403 -21.52 -14.63 -3.02
N SER A 404 -20.23 -14.33 -2.95
CA SER A 404 -19.20 -15.35 -2.75
C SER A 404 -19.34 -16.06 -1.40
N PHE A 405 -19.74 -15.34 -0.35
CA PHE A 405 -20.06 -15.95 0.94
C PHE A 405 -21.33 -16.79 0.89
N PHE A 406 -22.36 -16.38 0.15
CA PHE A 406 -23.53 -17.23 -0.07
C PHE A 406 -23.19 -18.51 -0.84
N PHE A 407 -22.31 -18.41 -1.84
CA PHE A 407 -21.78 -19.57 -2.54
C PHE A 407 -21.06 -20.53 -1.59
N LYS A 408 -20.21 -19.99 -0.70
CA LYS A 408 -19.57 -20.80 0.36
C LYS A 408 -20.58 -21.51 1.26
N GLU A 409 -21.62 -20.82 1.71
CA GLU A 409 -22.68 -21.43 2.53
C GLU A 409 -23.46 -22.51 1.75
N ALA A 410 -23.71 -22.30 0.45
CA ALA A 410 -24.33 -23.29 -0.42
C ALA A 410 -23.46 -24.53 -0.60
N LEU A 411 -22.14 -24.36 -0.76
CA LEU A 411 -21.16 -25.47 -0.77
C LEU A 411 -21.22 -26.28 0.52
N LEU A 412 -21.20 -25.62 1.68
CA LEU A 412 -21.26 -26.29 2.99
C LEU A 412 -22.57 -27.08 3.19
N LYS A 413 -23.67 -26.62 2.58
CA LYS A 413 -24.98 -27.27 2.64
C LYS A 413 -25.23 -28.23 1.47
N ASN A 414 -24.28 -28.36 0.54
CA ASN A 414 -24.43 -29.13 -0.69
C ASN A 414 -25.67 -28.74 -1.53
N ASP A 415 -26.03 -27.44 -1.54
CA ASP A 415 -27.17 -26.90 -2.29
C ASP A 415 -26.79 -26.74 -3.78
N ARG A 416 -26.90 -27.84 -4.53
CA ARG A 416 -26.47 -27.93 -5.94
C ARG A 416 -27.05 -26.82 -6.82
N LYS A 417 -28.31 -26.44 -6.62
CA LYS A 417 -28.98 -25.43 -7.43
C LYS A 417 -28.28 -24.07 -7.30
N LYS A 418 -28.06 -23.61 -6.06
CA LYS A 418 -27.41 -22.31 -5.81
C LYS A 418 -25.93 -22.31 -6.21
N ILE A 419 -25.26 -23.45 -6.07
CA ILE A 419 -23.87 -23.62 -6.53
C ILE A 419 -23.81 -23.39 -8.04
N LEU A 420 -24.67 -24.05 -8.82
CA LEU A 420 -24.71 -23.90 -10.27
C LEU A 420 -25.13 -22.51 -10.72
N GLU A 421 -26.15 -21.91 -10.09
CA GLU A 421 -26.58 -20.53 -10.36
C GLU A 421 -25.42 -19.53 -10.21
N TYR A 422 -24.66 -19.64 -9.12
CA TYR A 422 -23.48 -18.80 -8.90
C TYR A 422 -22.39 -19.06 -9.96
N LEU A 423 -22.06 -20.33 -10.21
CA LEU A 423 -21.01 -20.67 -11.18
C LEU A 423 -21.36 -20.17 -12.58
N PHE A 424 -22.60 -20.35 -13.04
CA PHE A 424 -23.04 -19.86 -14.35
C PHE A 424 -22.94 -18.33 -14.44
N LYS A 425 -23.38 -17.62 -13.41
CA LYS A 425 -23.31 -16.15 -13.36
C LYS A 425 -21.91 -15.59 -13.57
N TYR A 426 -20.88 -16.21 -12.98
CA TYR A 426 -19.50 -15.70 -13.02
C TYR A 426 -18.63 -16.28 -14.13
N ASN A 427 -19.09 -17.36 -14.79
CA ASN A 427 -18.31 -18.08 -15.79
C ASN A 427 -18.95 -18.16 -17.17
N MET A 428 -20.22 -17.78 -17.33
CA MET A 428 -20.90 -17.71 -18.64
C MET A 428 -21.13 -16.26 -19.07
N SER A 429 -20.84 -15.96 -20.33
CA SER A 429 -21.09 -14.65 -20.92
C SER A 429 -22.58 -14.32 -21.06
N SER A 430 -23.41 -15.33 -21.33
CA SER A 430 -24.85 -15.21 -21.62
C SER A 430 -25.77 -15.22 -20.40
N TYR A 431 -25.25 -15.47 -19.20
CA TYR A 431 -26.07 -15.59 -17.99
C TYR A 431 -26.45 -14.21 -17.44
N ASP A 432 -27.71 -14.04 -17.03
CA ASP A 432 -28.19 -12.80 -16.43
C ASP A 432 -27.42 -12.51 -15.14
N LYS A 433 -26.75 -11.35 -15.12
CA LYS A 433 -25.92 -10.92 -14.00
C LYS A 433 -26.71 -10.15 -12.95
N THR A 434 -28.01 -9.91 -13.16
CA THR A 434 -28.83 -9.21 -12.17
C THR A 434 -28.94 -10.01 -10.87
N THR A 435 -28.48 -9.41 -9.79
CA THR A 435 -28.66 -9.94 -8.43
C THR A 435 -29.88 -9.28 -7.81
N SER A 436 -30.63 -10.04 -7.02
CA SER A 436 -31.52 -9.43 -6.03
C SER A 436 -30.69 -8.66 -4.99
N TYR A 437 -30.66 -7.34 -5.13
CA TYR A 437 -30.03 -6.39 -4.18
C TYR A 437 -30.43 -6.66 -2.71
N TYR A 438 -31.64 -7.18 -2.48
CA TYR A 438 -32.13 -7.53 -1.14
C TYR A 438 -31.36 -8.67 -0.47
N ALA A 439 -30.93 -9.68 -1.23
CA ALA A 439 -30.17 -10.81 -0.68
C ALA A 439 -28.79 -10.34 -0.18
N VAL A 440 -28.08 -9.54 -0.97
CA VAL A 440 -26.77 -8.96 -0.60
C VAL A 440 -26.88 -8.12 0.67
N ARG A 441 -27.87 -7.22 0.73
CA ARG A 441 -28.06 -6.31 1.87
C ARG A 441 -28.34 -7.07 3.18
N SER A 442 -29.06 -8.19 3.11
CA SER A 442 -29.30 -9.03 4.29
C SER A 442 -28.02 -9.75 4.76
N ALA A 443 -27.18 -10.24 3.85
CA ALA A 443 -25.86 -10.80 4.18
C ALA A 443 -24.95 -9.78 4.88
N LYS A 444 -24.83 -8.57 4.32
CA LYS A 444 -24.04 -7.49 4.92
C LYS A 444 -24.47 -7.23 6.36
N LYS A 445 -25.78 -7.15 6.62
CA LYS A 445 -26.33 -6.95 7.97
C LYS A 445 -25.90 -8.05 8.93
N VAL A 446 -25.89 -9.32 8.50
CA VAL A 446 -25.42 -10.44 9.33
C VAL A 446 -23.94 -10.30 9.68
N PHE A 447 -23.11 -9.93 8.70
CA PHE A 447 -21.68 -9.73 8.91
C PHE A 447 -21.38 -8.54 9.83
N LEU A 448 -22.02 -7.40 9.58
CA LEU A 448 -21.92 -6.21 10.42
C LEU A 448 -22.39 -6.46 11.85
N LYS A 449 -23.47 -7.22 12.04
CA LYS A 449 -23.96 -7.57 13.39
C LYS A 449 -22.92 -8.38 14.17
N LYS A 450 -22.29 -9.38 13.54
CA LYS A 450 -21.21 -10.16 14.16
C LYS A 450 -20.01 -9.27 14.51
N ARG A 451 -19.64 -8.34 13.63
CA ARG A 451 -18.55 -7.38 13.89
C ARG A 451 -18.86 -6.45 15.07
N ILE A 452 -20.07 -5.86 15.10
CA ILE A 452 -20.50 -4.97 16.18
C ILE A 452 -20.46 -5.70 17.52
N GLN A 453 -20.95 -6.94 17.58
CA GLN A 453 -20.90 -7.75 18.79
C GLN A 453 -19.46 -7.95 19.29
N LYS A 454 -18.52 -8.31 18.40
CA LYS A 454 -17.10 -8.47 18.77
C LYS A 454 -16.47 -7.15 19.24
N LEU A 455 -16.81 -6.03 18.59
CA LEU A 455 -16.34 -4.70 18.99
C LEU A 455 -16.83 -4.34 20.41
N GLU A 456 -18.08 -4.65 20.72
CA GLU A 456 -18.65 -4.45 22.05
C GLU A 456 -17.96 -5.33 23.11
N GLU A 457 -17.70 -6.60 22.79
CA GLU A 457 -16.97 -7.53 23.65
C GLU A 457 -15.54 -7.02 23.94
N HIS A 458 -14.82 -6.56 22.91
CA HIS A 458 -13.48 -5.98 23.07
C HIS A 458 -13.51 -4.68 23.90
N ALA A 459 -14.48 -3.80 23.64
CA ALA A 459 -14.66 -2.56 24.42
C ALA A 459 -14.99 -2.85 25.90
N GLN A 460 -15.72 -3.91 26.21
CA GLN A 460 -15.95 -4.36 27.59
C GLN A 460 -14.67 -4.90 28.23
N GLN A 461 -13.88 -5.70 27.52
CA GLN A 461 -12.59 -6.19 28.02
C GLN A 461 -11.62 -5.04 28.31
N ASP A 462 -11.54 -4.05 27.42
CA ASP A 462 -10.70 -2.87 27.63
C ASP A 462 -11.17 -2.02 28.81
N ARG A 463 -12.49 -1.87 29.01
CA ARG A 463 -13.05 -1.23 30.21
C ARG A 463 -12.61 -1.95 31.48
N LYS A 464 -12.76 -3.28 31.53
CA LYS A 464 -12.30 -4.11 32.67
C LYS A 464 -10.79 -3.98 32.91
N LYS A 465 -9.96 -3.96 31.85
CA LYS A 465 -8.51 -3.74 31.96
C LYS A 465 -8.18 -2.35 32.52
N ARG A 466 -8.89 -1.31 32.08
CA ARG A 466 -8.71 0.07 32.58
C ARG A 466 -9.14 0.19 34.03
N GLU A 467 -10.27 -0.39 34.41
CA GLU A 467 -10.73 -0.46 35.80
C GLU A 467 -9.70 -1.20 36.67
N HIS A 468 -9.24 -2.37 36.23
CA HIS A 468 -8.20 -3.12 36.94
C HIS A 468 -6.89 -2.32 37.05
N ALA A 469 -6.49 -1.58 36.02
CA ALA A 469 -5.31 -0.73 36.06
C ALA A 469 -5.50 0.47 37.01
N GLN A 470 -6.70 1.07 37.06
CA GLN A 470 -7.03 2.13 38.00
C GLN A 470 -7.04 1.62 39.44
N ILE A 471 -7.66 0.46 39.71
CA ILE A 471 -7.65 -0.20 41.01
C ILE A 471 -6.22 -0.56 41.41
N THR A 472 -5.42 -1.10 40.49
CA THR A 472 -4.01 -1.42 40.76
C THR A 472 -3.19 -0.18 41.08
N LYS A 473 -3.46 0.94 40.39
CA LYS A 473 -2.83 2.23 40.66
C LYS A 473 -3.27 2.79 42.01
N ALA A 474 -4.56 2.73 42.35
CA ALA A 474 -5.10 3.16 43.64
C ALA A 474 -4.58 2.31 44.81
N ASN A 475 -4.54 0.99 44.66
CA ASN A 475 -4.00 0.07 45.67
C ASN A 475 -2.49 0.24 45.82
N GLY A 476 -1.75 0.44 44.73
CA GLY A 476 -0.33 0.79 44.80
C GLY A 476 -0.10 2.13 45.50
N PHE A 477 -1.02 3.08 45.31
CA PHE A 477 -0.99 4.37 45.98
C PHE A 477 -1.24 4.25 47.50
N LEU A 478 -2.28 3.50 47.88
CA LEU A 478 -2.64 3.24 49.26
C LEU A 478 -1.56 2.42 49.99
N PHE A 479 -1.01 1.40 49.34
CA PHE A 479 0.07 0.56 49.87
C PHE A 479 1.28 1.39 50.27
N LEU A 480 1.74 2.28 49.39
CA LEU A 480 2.88 3.15 49.70
C LEU A 480 2.50 4.21 50.73
N LYS A 481 1.31 4.83 50.66
CA LYS A 481 0.86 5.79 51.68
C LYS A 481 0.93 5.20 53.10
N ASN A 482 0.62 3.91 53.25
CA ASN A 482 0.70 3.22 54.54
C ASN A 482 2.12 2.78 54.95
N ASN A 483 3.08 2.73 54.02
CA ASN A 483 4.44 2.23 54.24
C ASN A 483 5.54 3.28 53.96
N MET A 484 5.17 4.54 53.72
CA MET A 484 6.11 5.65 53.41
C MET A 484 7.08 5.96 54.55
N ASP A 485 6.61 5.74 55.77
CA ASP A 485 7.35 5.93 57.02
C ASP A 485 8.05 4.66 57.49
N SER A 486 7.96 3.56 56.73
CA SER A 486 8.69 2.34 57.07
C SER A 486 10.17 2.47 56.70
N ASP A 487 11.03 2.32 57.70
CA ASP A 487 12.49 2.24 57.53
C ASP A 487 12.95 0.87 57.01
N ASN A 488 12.02 -0.10 56.89
CA ASN A 488 12.29 -1.43 56.38
C ASN A 488 12.10 -1.49 54.86
N HIS A 489 13.15 -1.87 54.14
CA HIS A 489 13.14 -2.00 52.69
C HIS A 489 12.23 -3.11 52.16
N TYR A 490 11.94 -4.14 52.96
CA TYR A 490 10.99 -5.20 52.60
C TYR A 490 9.55 -4.68 52.62
N ASP A 491 9.20 -3.95 53.68
CA ASP A 491 7.88 -3.35 53.86
C ASP A 491 7.64 -2.21 52.87
N LEU A 492 8.67 -1.40 52.57
CA LEU A 492 8.61 -0.37 51.55
C LEU A 492 8.32 -0.93 50.14
N LEU A 493 8.85 -2.11 49.81
CA LEU A 493 8.59 -2.78 48.53
C LEU A 493 7.35 -3.70 48.56
N GLY A 494 6.81 -4.00 49.74
CA GLY A 494 5.67 -4.92 49.90
C GLY A 494 5.99 -6.35 49.55
N VAL A 495 7.18 -6.81 49.92
CA VAL A 495 7.67 -8.16 49.64
C VAL A 495 8.12 -8.84 50.93
N ASP A 496 7.94 -10.15 51.01
CA ASP A 496 8.38 -10.95 52.15
C ASP A 496 9.92 -10.90 52.31
N LYS A 497 10.42 -11.06 53.55
CA LYS A 497 11.87 -11.13 53.83
C LYS A 497 12.56 -12.25 53.05
N ASN A 498 11.85 -13.32 52.72
CA ASN A 498 12.32 -14.44 51.91
C ASN A 498 12.12 -14.25 50.40
N ALA A 499 11.61 -13.09 49.96
CA ALA A 499 11.34 -12.84 48.54
C ALA A 499 12.60 -13.01 47.69
N SER A 500 12.42 -13.66 46.54
CA SER A 500 13.46 -13.87 45.55
C SER A 500 13.87 -12.55 44.90
N LYS A 501 15.08 -12.49 44.33
CA LYS A 501 15.55 -11.31 43.56
C LYS A 501 14.57 -10.93 42.45
N LYS A 502 13.90 -11.91 41.83
CA LYS A 502 12.90 -11.69 40.78
C LYS A 502 11.65 -10.99 41.32
N GLU A 503 11.16 -11.38 42.49
CA GLU A 503 10.00 -10.76 43.15
C GLU A 503 10.30 -9.34 43.61
N ILE A 504 11.45 -9.12 44.24
CA ILE A 504 11.93 -7.79 44.66
C ILE A 504 12.03 -6.85 43.44
N HIS A 505 12.63 -7.33 42.34
CA HIS A 505 12.76 -6.54 41.12
C HIS A 505 11.40 -6.20 40.50
N LYS A 506 10.46 -7.15 40.49
CA LYS A 506 9.11 -6.96 39.98
C LYS A 506 8.32 -5.95 40.81
N ALA A 507 8.42 -6.01 42.14
CA ALA A 507 7.80 -5.05 43.06
C ALA A 507 8.35 -3.64 42.86
N TYR A 508 9.69 -3.50 42.81
CA TYR A 508 10.35 -2.24 42.50
C TYR A 508 9.90 -1.65 41.16
N LEU A 509 9.87 -2.45 40.07
CA LEU A 509 9.43 -1.97 38.75
C LEU A 509 7.97 -1.48 38.75
N LYS A 510 7.09 -2.14 39.52
CA LYS A 510 5.69 -1.71 39.66
C LYS A 510 5.60 -0.36 40.36
N LEU A 511 6.26 -0.19 41.49
CA LEU A 511 6.21 1.04 42.30
C LEU A 511 6.94 2.20 41.61
N SER A 512 8.13 1.97 41.06
CA SER A 512 8.90 3.00 40.33
C SER A 512 8.15 3.58 39.12
N ARG A 513 7.36 2.78 38.39
CA ARG A 513 6.52 3.28 37.28
C ARG A 513 5.36 4.15 37.76
N LEU A 514 4.81 3.85 38.93
CA LEU A 514 3.71 4.61 39.54
C LEU A 514 4.19 5.96 40.09
N TYR A 515 5.42 6.02 40.62
CA TYR A 515 5.99 7.17 41.34
C TYR A 515 7.16 7.85 40.63
N HIS A 516 7.36 7.60 39.33
CA HIS A 516 8.39 8.28 38.57
C HIS A 516 8.19 9.80 38.65
N PRO A 517 9.21 10.61 38.96
CA PRO A 517 9.07 12.05 39.16
C PRO A 517 8.44 12.77 37.96
N ASP A 518 8.79 12.35 36.73
CA ASP A 518 8.20 12.91 35.51
C ASP A 518 6.71 12.56 35.28
N LYS A 519 6.19 11.53 35.94
CA LYS A 519 4.84 10.99 35.68
C LYS A 519 3.88 11.15 36.87
N CYS A 520 4.40 11.29 38.09
CA CYS A 520 3.62 11.41 39.31
C CYS A 520 3.66 12.85 39.83
N LYS A 521 2.50 13.50 39.94
CA LYS A 521 2.38 14.90 40.38
C LYS A 521 2.34 15.08 41.92
N MET A 522 2.70 14.06 42.69
CA MET A 522 2.76 14.20 44.15
C MET A 522 4.00 14.99 44.57
N GLU A 523 3.85 15.83 45.59
CA GLU A 523 4.92 16.68 46.13
C GLU A 523 6.16 15.88 46.57
N HIS A 524 5.96 14.67 47.13
CA HIS A 524 7.04 13.79 47.61
C HIS A 524 7.44 12.65 46.64
N ALA A 525 7.01 12.68 45.38
CA ALA A 525 7.27 11.58 44.43
C ALA A 525 8.77 11.28 44.25
N GLY A 526 9.60 12.33 44.21
CA GLY A 526 11.06 12.19 44.06
C GLY A 526 11.74 11.50 45.25
N GLU A 527 11.31 11.81 46.48
CA GLU A 527 11.86 11.21 47.70
C GLU A 527 11.50 9.73 47.81
N ILE A 528 10.25 9.39 47.51
CA ILE A 528 9.78 8.00 47.47
C ILE A 528 10.56 7.21 46.40
N PHE A 529 10.75 7.79 45.21
CA PHE A 529 11.51 7.16 44.14
C PHE A 529 12.97 6.89 44.54
N LYS A 530 13.59 7.79 45.33
CA LYS A 530 14.93 7.59 45.89
C LYS A 530 14.95 6.42 46.88
N LYS A 531 14.01 6.36 47.84
CA LYS A 531 13.89 5.24 48.80
C LYS A 531 13.67 3.90 48.08
N LEU A 532 12.85 3.86 47.03
CA LEU A 532 12.64 2.64 46.23
C LEU A 532 13.91 2.16 45.51
N ASN A 533 14.71 3.09 44.97
CA ASN A 533 15.99 2.76 44.34
C ASN A 533 16.99 2.19 45.34
N GLU A 534 17.05 2.77 46.53
CA GLU A 534 17.89 2.31 47.63
C GLU A 534 17.50 0.90 48.07
N ALA A 535 16.22 0.66 48.36
CA ALA A 535 15.70 -0.65 48.73
C ALA A 535 16.03 -1.71 47.67
N LYS A 536 15.85 -1.41 46.38
CA LYS A 536 16.23 -2.33 45.30
C LYS A 536 17.74 -2.58 45.25
N SER A 537 18.56 -1.55 45.40
CA SER A 537 20.03 -1.64 45.36
C SER A 537 20.58 -2.56 46.46
N ILE A 538 19.98 -2.47 47.65
CA ILE A 538 20.35 -3.29 48.81
C ILE A 538 19.81 -4.71 48.67
N LEU A 539 18.51 -4.86 48.41
CA LEU A 539 17.84 -6.17 48.43
C LEU A 539 18.14 -7.06 47.21
N CYS A 540 18.51 -6.50 46.05
CA CYS A 540 18.93 -7.30 44.88
C CYS A 540 20.39 -7.76 44.95
N CYS A 541 21.25 -7.10 45.74
CA CYS A 541 22.65 -7.49 45.90
C CYS A 541 22.80 -8.44 47.08
N GLN A 542 23.29 -9.66 46.83
CA GLN A 542 23.36 -10.71 47.85
C GLN A 542 24.22 -10.32 49.07
N VAL A 543 25.34 -9.66 48.83
CA VAL A 543 26.24 -9.17 49.89
C VAL A 543 25.57 -8.05 50.70
N LYS A 544 24.99 -7.05 50.02
CA LYS A 544 24.33 -5.92 50.70
C LYS A 544 23.08 -6.35 51.46
N ARG A 545 22.30 -7.27 50.91
CA ARG A 545 21.13 -7.87 51.56
C ARG A 545 21.52 -8.61 52.83
N ALA A 546 22.56 -9.44 52.80
CA ALA A 546 23.04 -10.14 53.99
C ALA A 546 23.48 -9.16 55.11
N ILE A 547 24.20 -8.09 54.75
CA ILE A 547 24.58 -7.04 55.71
C ILE A 547 23.35 -6.33 56.28
N TYR A 548 22.38 -6.02 55.42
CA TYR A 548 21.12 -5.37 55.81
C TYR A 548 20.27 -6.26 56.73
N ASP A 549 20.14 -7.54 56.40
CA ASP A 549 19.42 -8.54 57.20
C ASP A 549 20.04 -8.74 58.58
N ASN A 550 21.38 -8.74 58.68
CA ASN A 550 22.09 -8.83 59.95
C ASN A 550 21.90 -7.58 60.83
N LYS A 551 21.82 -6.38 60.22
CA LYS A 551 21.50 -5.15 60.95
C LYS A 551 20.06 -5.16 61.47
N LEU A 552 19.12 -5.65 60.67
CA LEU A 552 17.72 -5.80 61.06
C LEU A 552 17.54 -6.80 62.22
N SER A 553 18.32 -7.90 62.26
CA SER A 553 18.25 -8.87 63.37
C SER A 553 18.82 -8.33 64.68
N ASN A 554 19.87 -7.50 64.62
CA ASN A 554 20.52 -6.94 65.82
C ASN A 554 19.72 -5.80 66.47
N ASN A 555 18.84 -5.13 65.72
CA ASN A 555 17.93 -4.10 66.23
C ASN A 555 16.60 -4.67 66.76
N SER A 556 16.38 -5.98 66.67
CA SER A 556 15.15 -6.66 67.11
C SER A 556 15.28 -7.37 68.47
N ILE A 557 16.32 -7.05 69.25
CA ILE A 557 16.62 -7.60 70.60
C ILE A 557 16.45 -6.51 71.65
#